data_AF-A0A1Y5GIG7-F1
#
_entry.id   AF-A0A1Y5GIG7-F1
#
_cell.length_a   1.000
_cell.length_b   1.000
_cell.length_c   1.000
_cell.angle_alpha   90.00
_cell.angle_beta   90.00
_cell.angle_gamma   90.00
#
_symmetry.space_group_name_H-M   'P 1'
#
loop_
_entity.id
_entity.type
_entity.pdbx_description
1 polymer ?
#
loop_
_entity_poly.entity_id
_entity_poly.type
_entity_poly.pdbx_seq_one_letter_code
_entity_poly.pdbx_strand_id
1 'polypeptide(L)'
;MKYRSNEYNILNYLLSRNTISYEGVIDWAYSQYTNEGIDPFIEKITLATDLGEIYQLISDAYQVSGEPEESFLIGEIVSKYHNDEITINEAIGRILYDLDANLSKEDNQKMYLADDLFGWHDLPEKEAIKLVSEIFDRYRPIYESAVSKFKA
;
A
#
# COMPACT_ATOMS: atom_id res chain seq x y z
N MET A 1 18.20 8.92 5.68
CA MET A 1 17.20 10.02 5.55
C MET A 1 16.19 9.85 6.68
N LYS A 2 15.77 10.92 7.39
CA LYS A 2 14.83 10.74 8.51
C LYS A 2 13.39 10.68 7.97
N TYR A 3 12.77 9.51 8.06
CA TYR A 3 11.37 9.31 7.66
C TYR A 3 10.42 10.09 8.58
N ARG A 4 9.29 10.52 8.01
CA ARG A 4 8.19 11.20 8.72
C ARG A 4 7.22 10.16 9.29
N SER A 5 6.37 10.59 10.25
CA SER A 5 5.38 9.70 10.86
C SER A 5 4.49 8.98 9.84
N ASN A 6 4.10 9.63 8.74
CA ASN A 6 3.29 8.97 7.70
C ASN A 6 4.04 7.80 7.02
N GLU A 7 5.34 7.94 6.79
CA GLU A 7 6.15 6.88 6.18
C GLU A 7 6.32 5.71 7.16
N TYR A 8 6.51 6.00 8.44
CA TYR A 8 6.50 4.97 9.48
C TYR A 8 5.13 4.30 9.65
N ASN A 9 4.02 5.02 9.44
CA ASN A 9 2.69 4.42 9.43
C ASN A 9 2.54 3.41 8.28
N ILE A 10 3.08 3.74 7.10
CA ILE A 10 3.11 2.82 5.95
C ILE A 10 3.97 1.60 6.27
N LEU A 11 5.17 1.78 6.83
CA LEU A 11 6.00 0.64 7.24
C LEU A 11 5.27 -0.25 8.24
N ASN A 12 4.64 0.35 9.26
CA ASN A 12 3.88 -0.36 10.27
C ASN A 12 2.71 -1.16 9.65
N TYR A 13 2.01 -0.57 8.68
CA TYR A 13 0.97 -1.24 7.90
C TYR A 13 1.52 -2.43 7.10
N LEU A 14 2.66 -2.27 6.41
CA LEU A 14 3.25 -3.35 5.62
C LEU A 14 3.72 -4.51 6.50
N LEU A 15 4.24 -4.24 7.69
CA LEU A 15 4.64 -5.26 8.66
C LEU A 15 3.42 -6.00 9.22
N SER A 16 2.35 -5.29 9.58
CA SER A 16 1.13 -5.91 10.13
C SER A 16 0.41 -6.82 9.12
N ARG A 17 0.59 -6.55 7.82
CA ARG A 17 0.07 -7.37 6.71
C ARG A 17 1.02 -8.47 6.25
N ASN A 18 2.20 -8.60 6.86
CA ASN A 18 3.29 -9.50 6.44
C ASN A 18 3.73 -9.27 4.98
N THR A 19 3.60 -8.05 4.47
CA THR A 19 4.07 -7.67 3.13
C THR A 19 5.60 -7.52 3.08
N ILE A 20 6.20 -7.18 4.22
CA ILE A 20 7.66 -7.15 4.41
C ILE A 20 8.03 -8.22 5.43
N SER A 21 9.00 -9.08 5.12
CA SER A 21 9.49 -10.09 6.04
C SER A 21 10.38 -9.47 7.12
N TYR A 22 10.63 -10.22 8.20
CA TYR A 22 11.58 -9.82 9.24
C TYR A 22 12.96 -9.50 8.64
N GLU A 23 13.49 -10.37 7.78
CA GLU A 23 14.78 -10.14 7.12
C GLU A 23 14.74 -8.88 6.25
N GLY A 24 13.66 -8.67 5.51
CA GLY A 24 13.51 -7.49 4.65
C GLY A 24 13.50 -6.17 5.42
N VAL A 25 12.83 -6.11 6.57
CA VAL A 25 12.85 -4.90 7.41
C VAL A 25 14.21 -4.69 8.09
N ILE A 26 14.91 -5.75 8.45
CA ILE A 26 16.27 -5.66 9.01
C ILE A 26 17.26 -5.18 7.94
N ASP A 27 17.20 -5.72 6.72
CA ASP A 27 18.03 -5.27 5.59
C ASP A 27 17.77 -3.79 5.27
N TRP A 28 16.50 -3.37 5.24
CA TRP A 28 16.15 -1.96 5.09
C TRP A 28 16.71 -1.10 6.23
N ALA A 29 16.61 -1.55 7.48
CA ALA A 29 17.13 -0.82 8.62
C ALA A 29 18.66 -0.64 8.52
N TYR A 30 19.39 -1.68 8.10
CA TYR A 30 20.82 -1.59 7.80
C TYR A 30 21.12 -0.65 6.63
N SER A 31 20.27 -0.60 5.61
CA SER A 31 20.42 0.31 4.47
C SER A 31 20.32 1.79 4.86
N GLN A 32 19.80 2.10 6.05
CA GLN A 32 19.74 3.47 6.58
C GLN A 32 21.04 3.90 7.28
N TYR A 33 22.01 3.01 7.45
CA TYR A 33 23.27 3.32 8.13
C TYR A 33 24.10 4.27 7.26
N THR A 34 24.64 5.32 7.87
CA THR A 34 25.43 6.33 7.16
C THR A 34 26.84 6.43 7.73
N ASN A 35 27.76 6.98 6.96
CA ASN A 35 29.12 7.29 7.45
C ASN A 35 29.14 8.32 8.60
N GLU A 36 28.02 9.04 8.82
CA GLU A 36 27.86 10.03 9.89
C GLU A 36 27.32 9.41 11.19
N GLY A 37 27.00 8.11 11.17
CA GLY A 37 26.43 7.38 12.29
C GLY A 37 25.07 6.76 11.98
N ILE A 38 24.46 6.19 13.01
CA ILE A 38 23.21 5.44 12.95
C ILE A 38 22.17 6.18 13.80
N ASP A 39 20.95 6.34 13.29
CA ASP A 39 19.84 6.83 14.10
C ASP A 39 19.53 5.79 15.19
N PRO A 40 19.54 6.14 16.49
CA PRO A 40 19.28 5.19 17.57
C PRO A 40 17.94 4.46 17.44
N PHE A 41 16.95 5.05 16.77
CA PHE A 41 15.70 4.36 16.47
C PHE A 41 15.89 3.21 15.48
N ILE A 42 16.66 3.45 14.42
CA ILE A 42 16.99 2.43 13.42
C ILE A 42 17.83 1.31 14.05
N GLU A 43 18.77 1.65 14.93
CA GLU A 43 19.55 0.66 15.68
C GLU A 43 18.66 -0.22 16.57
N LYS A 44 17.60 0.32 17.17
CA LYS A 44 16.62 -0.50 17.90
C LYS A 44 15.88 -1.48 16.99
N ILE A 45 15.55 -1.08 15.76
CA ILE A 45 14.92 -1.98 14.79
C ILE A 45 15.85 -3.13 14.43
N THR A 46 17.15 -2.88 14.19
CA THR A 46 18.11 -3.95 13.84
C THR A 46 18.38 -4.91 14.99
N LEU A 47 18.13 -4.49 16.23
CA LEU A 47 18.26 -5.32 17.43
C LEU A 47 16.96 -6.03 17.85
N ALA A 48 15.84 -5.70 17.22
CA ALA A 48 14.57 -6.34 17.50
C ALA A 48 14.62 -7.83 17.14
N THR A 49 13.88 -8.65 17.87
CA THR A 49 13.92 -10.12 17.76
C THR A 49 12.85 -10.68 16.85
N ASP A 50 11.76 -9.94 16.62
CA ASP A 50 10.65 -10.33 15.76
C ASP A 50 9.90 -9.10 15.20
N LEU A 51 8.96 -9.37 14.27
CA LEU A 51 8.13 -8.33 13.65
C LEU A 51 7.20 -7.61 14.64
N GLY A 52 6.76 -8.28 15.70
CA GLY A 52 5.87 -7.70 16.71
C GLY A 52 6.58 -6.63 17.54
N GLU A 53 7.84 -6.88 17.89
CA GLU A 53 8.71 -5.90 18.56
C GLU A 53 8.95 -4.68 17.66
N ILE A 54 9.25 -4.89 16.38
CA ILE A 54 9.45 -3.80 15.41
C ILE A 54 8.16 -2.96 15.26
N TYR A 55 7.02 -3.63 15.13
CA TYR A 55 5.70 -2.99 15.07
C TYR A 55 5.47 -2.09 16.30
N GLN A 56 5.71 -2.62 17.49
CA GLN A 56 5.51 -1.89 18.75
C GLN A 56 6.48 -0.70 18.86
N LEU A 57 7.75 -0.88 18.48
CA LEU A 57 8.75 0.20 18.47
C LEU A 57 8.32 1.36 17.56
N ILE A 58 7.85 1.06 16.36
CA ILE A 58 7.37 2.07 15.40
C ILE A 58 6.12 2.78 15.95
N SER A 59 5.14 2.00 16.42
CA SER A 59 3.89 2.51 16.99
C SER A 59 4.15 3.46 18.16
N ASP A 60 5.02 3.08 19.10
CA ASP A 60 5.30 3.89 20.30
C ASP A 60 6.11 5.15 19.98
N ALA A 61 7.11 5.03 19.10
CA ALA A 61 8.01 6.14 18.79
C ALA A 61 7.33 7.22 17.93
N TYR A 62 6.44 6.83 17.02
CA TYR A 62 5.83 7.74 16.05
C TYR A 62 4.34 7.97 16.25
N GLN A 63 3.73 7.29 17.25
CA GLN A 63 2.30 7.35 17.56
C GLN A 63 1.45 6.97 16.35
N VAL A 64 1.88 5.94 15.62
CA VAL A 64 1.24 5.47 14.38
C VAL A 64 0.48 4.17 14.66
N SER A 65 -0.84 4.22 14.55
CA SER A 65 -1.73 3.07 14.79
C SER A 65 -2.90 3.01 13.80
N GLY A 66 -2.85 3.81 12.73
CA GLY A 66 -3.94 3.96 11.78
C GLY A 66 -3.67 3.31 10.43
N GLU A 67 -4.71 3.12 9.65
CA GLU A 67 -4.55 2.79 8.23
C GLU A 67 -3.83 3.94 7.51
N PRO A 68 -3.01 3.62 6.49
CA PRO A 68 -2.48 4.63 5.58
C PRO A 68 -3.59 5.45 4.92
N GLU A 69 -3.20 6.54 4.26
CA GLU A 69 -4.14 7.34 3.48
C GLU A 69 -4.88 6.48 2.44
N GLU A 70 -6.16 6.79 2.21
CA GLU A 70 -7.02 6.05 1.27
C GLU A 70 -6.39 5.90 -0.11
N SER A 71 -5.68 6.92 -0.59
CA SER A 71 -4.95 6.90 -1.87
C SER A 71 -3.89 5.79 -1.94
N PHE A 72 -3.21 5.50 -0.82
CA PHE A 72 -2.26 4.40 -0.71
C PHE A 72 -2.99 3.05 -0.76
N LEU A 73 -4.13 2.92 -0.07
CA LEU A 73 -4.94 1.69 -0.04
C LEU A 73 -5.53 1.36 -1.42
N ILE A 74 -6.04 2.36 -2.14
CA ILE A 74 -6.46 2.20 -3.54
C ILE A 74 -5.27 1.74 -4.38
N GLY A 75 -4.11 2.39 -4.22
CA GLY A 75 -2.88 2.03 -4.92
C GLY A 75 -2.43 0.59 -4.65
N GLU A 76 -2.60 0.09 -3.43
CA GLU A 76 -2.31 -1.31 -3.08
C GLU A 76 -3.21 -2.27 -3.86
N ILE A 77 -4.53 -2.03 -3.87
CA ILE A 77 -5.50 -2.86 -4.58
C ILE A 77 -5.16 -2.87 -6.08
N VAL A 78 -4.89 -1.71 -6.65
CA VAL A 78 -4.52 -1.57 -8.05
C VAL A 78 -3.20 -2.29 -8.36
N SER A 79 -2.20 -2.17 -7.49
CA SER A 79 -0.92 -2.88 -7.64
C SER A 79 -1.11 -4.39 -7.67
N LYS A 80 -1.95 -4.93 -6.77
CA LYS A 80 -2.31 -6.36 -6.74
C LYS A 80 -2.97 -6.82 -8.04
N TYR A 81 -3.86 -6.00 -8.60
CA TYR A 81 -4.45 -6.30 -9.91
C TYR A 81 -3.39 -6.37 -11.02
N HIS A 82 -2.48 -5.39 -11.07
CA HIS A 82 -1.41 -5.38 -12.08
C HIS A 82 -0.37 -6.49 -11.93
N ASN A 83 -0.26 -7.08 -10.74
CA ASN A 83 0.59 -8.24 -10.47
C ASN A 83 -0.16 -9.57 -10.63
N ASP A 84 -1.35 -9.56 -11.21
CA ASP A 84 -2.22 -10.74 -11.42
C ASP A 84 -2.60 -11.47 -10.11
N GLU A 85 -2.55 -10.77 -8.96
CA GLU A 85 -2.93 -11.33 -7.64
C GLU A 85 -4.44 -11.30 -7.43
N ILE A 86 -5.14 -10.35 -8.07
CA ILE A 86 -6.60 -10.21 -8.03
C ILE A 86 -7.13 -9.88 -9.43
N THR A 87 -8.39 -10.22 -9.69
CA THR A 87 -9.06 -9.86 -10.95
C THR A 87 -9.46 -8.38 -10.96
N ILE A 88 -9.73 -7.81 -12.14
CA ILE A 88 -10.24 -6.43 -12.22
C ILE A 88 -11.59 -6.27 -11.50
N ASN A 89 -12.48 -7.27 -11.58
CA ASN A 89 -13.76 -7.24 -10.88
C ASN A 89 -13.55 -7.15 -9.36
N GLU A 90 -12.64 -7.98 -8.83
CA GLU A 90 -12.27 -7.94 -7.43
C GLU A 90 -11.62 -6.61 -7.03
N ALA A 91 -10.76 -6.04 -7.88
CA ALA A 91 -10.15 -4.73 -7.63
C ALA A 91 -11.22 -3.62 -7.56
N ILE A 92 -12.16 -3.61 -8.51
CA ILE A 92 -13.28 -2.66 -8.54
C ILE A 92 -14.15 -2.81 -7.28
N GLY A 93 -14.55 -4.04 -6.96
CA GLY A 93 -15.40 -4.33 -5.80
C GLY A 93 -14.73 -3.92 -4.49
N ARG A 94 -13.43 -4.20 -4.32
CA ARG A 94 -12.68 -3.79 -3.12
C ARG A 94 -12.60 -2.27 -2.99
N ILE A 95 -12.40 -1.54 -4.09
CA ILE A 95 -12.34 -0.07 -4.07
C ILE A 95 -13.72 0.52 -3.75
N LEU A 96 -14.78 0.01 -4.37
CA LEU A 96 -16.14 0.54 -4.23
C LEU A 96 -16.82 0.15 -2.92
N TYR A 97 -16.61 -1.06 -2.41
CA TYR A 97 -17.45 -1.63 -1.35
C TYR A 97 -16.68 -1.97 -0.09
N ASP A 98 -15.44 -2.47 -0.20
CA ASP A 98 -14.65 -2.78 1.00
C ASP A 98 -14.01 -1.52 1.57
N LEU A 99 -13.41 -0.70 0.70
CA LEU A 99 -12.80 0.58 1.07
C LEU A 99 -13.82 1.72 1.16
N ASP A 100 -14.94 1.61 0.42
CA ASP A 100 -15.91 2.71 0.23
C ASP A 100 -15.20 4.02 -0.17
N ALA A 101 -14.32 3.90 -1.18
CA ALA A 101 -13.36 4.95 -1.51
C ALA A 101 -14.05 6.28 -1.90
N ASN A 102 -13.60 7.38 -1.31
CA ASN A 102 -14.09 8.72 -1.63
C ASN A 102 -13.48 9.27 -2.93
N LEU A 103 -13.85 8.64 -4.04
CA LEU A 103 -13.44 9.03 -5.38
C LEU A 103 -14.15 10.30 -5.86
N SER A 104 -13.57 10.96 -6.87
CA SER A 104 -14.28 12.02 -7.58
C SER A 104 -15.59 11.49 -8.17
N LYS A 105 -16.62 12.34 -8.32
CA LYS A 105 -17.91 11.91 -8.87
C LYS A 105 -17.77 11.23 -10.24
N GLU A 106 -16.87 11.73 -11.08
CA GLU A 106 -16.60 11.15 -12.41
C GLU A 106 -15.94 9.76 -12.29
N ASP A 107 -14.90 9.64 -11.46
CA ASP A 107 -14.21 8.38 -11.26
C ASP A 107 -15.14 7.33 -10.63
N ASN A 108 -15.97 7.74 -9.66
CA ASN A 108 -16.94 6.87 -9.03
C ASN A 108 -17.99 6.36 -10.04
N GLN A 109 -18.46 7.22 -10.94
CA GLN A 109 -19.35 6.81 -12.05
C GLN A 109 -18.67 5.80 -12.98
N LYS A 110 -17.41 6.02 -13.37
CA LYS A 110 -16.65 5.07 -14.19
C LYS A 110 -16.49 3.72 -13.49
N MET A 111 -16.20 3.70 -12.19
CA MET A 111 -16.06 2.48 -11.40
C MET A 111 -17.38 1.70 -11.31
N TYR A 112 -18.51 2.36 -11.01
CA TYR A 112 -19.82 1.68 -10.99
C TYR A 112 -20.24 1.18 -12.37
N LEU A 113 -19.98 1.92 -13.44
CA LEU A 113 -20.23 1.43 -14.79
C LEU A 113 -19.37 0.21 -15.12
N ALA A 114 -18.12 0.19 -14.67
CA ALA A 114 -17.22 -0.93 -14.86
C ALA A 114 -17.66 -2.18 -14.08
N ASP A 115 -18.16 -2.01 -12.86
CA ASP A 115 -18.75 -3.08 -12.04
C ASP A 115 -19.99 -3.68 -12.71
N ASP A 116 -20.91 -2.82 -13.16
CA ASP A 116 -22.17 -3.24 -13.78
C ASP A 116 -21.98 -4.11 -15.03
N LEU A 117 -20.91 -3.87 -15.82
CA LEU A 117 -20.58 -4.67 -17.00
C LEU A 117 -20.50 -6.18 -16.71
N PHE A 118 -20.03 -6.57 -15.52
CA PHE A 118 -19.90 -7.99 -15.14
C PHE A 118 -21.25 -8.71 -14.98
N GLY A 119 -22.35 -7.96 -14.85
CA GLY A 119 -23.70 -8.51 -14.78
C GLY A 119 -24.35 -8.81 -16.14
N TRP A 120 -23.89 -8.18 -17.24
CA TRP A 120 -24.64 -8.21 -18.50
C TRP A 120 -23.82 -8.20 -19.80
N HIS A 121 -22.54 -7.87 -19.76
CA HIS A 121 -21.72 -7.73 -20.97
C HIS A 121 -20.99 -9.04 -21.34
N ASP A 122 -20.85 -9.34 -22.64
CA ASP A 122 -20.20 -10.58 -23.13
C ASP A 122 -18.67 -10.60 -22.89
N LEU A 123 -18.05 -9.42 -22.81
CA LEU A 123 -16.61 -9.22 -22.58
C LEU A 123 -16.39 -8.19 -21.47
N PRO A 124 -16.78 -8.48 -20.23
CA PRO A 124 -16.86 -7.47 -19.18
C PRO A 124 -15.49 -6.95 -18.77
N GLU A 125 -14.48 -7.82 -18.63
CA GLU A 125 -13.12 -7.42 -18.25
C GLU A 125 -12.50 -6.42 -19.23
N LYS A 126 -12.61 -6.70 -20.54
CA LYS A 126 -12.02 -5.86 -21.59
C LYS A 126 -12.63 -4.45 -21.60
N GLU A 127 -13.93 -4.33 -21.36
CA GLU A 127 -14.61 -3.03 -21.35
C GLU A 127 -14.42 -2.31 -20.00
N ALA A 128 -14.43 -3.04 -18.88
CA ALA A 128 -14.16 -2.48 -17.56
C ALA A 128 -12.76 -1.83 -17.48
N ILE A 129 -11.72 -2.47 -18.03
CA ILE A 129 -10.35 -1.93 -18.07
C ILE A 129 -10.33 -0.55 -18.74
N LYS A 130 -11.08 -0.36 -19.84
CA LYS A 130 -11.10 0.92 -20.56
C LYS A 130 -11.65 2.05 -19.70
N LEU A 131 -12.59 1.76 -18.81
CA LEU A 131 -13.21 2.75 -17.93
C LEU A 131 -12.33 3.10 -16.74
N VAL A 132 -11.63 2.10 -16.17
CA VAL A 132 -10.91 2.27 -14.89
C VAL A 132 -9.40 2.47 -15.04
N SER A 133 -8.82 2.21 -16.21
CA SER A 133 -7.37 2.30 -16.44
C SER A 133 -6.76 3.62 -15.99
N GLU A 134 -7.36 4.76 -16.35
CA GLU A 134 -6.87 6.09 -15.94
C GLU A 134 -6.88 6.26 -14.41
N ILE A 135 -7.89 5.71 -13.74
CA ILE A 135 -7.99 5.73 -12.26
C ILE A 135 -6.85 4.88 -11.70
N PHE A 136 -6.67 3.67 -12.22
CA PHE A 136 -5.65 2.73 -11.76
C PHE A 136 -4.24 3.31 -11.95
N ASP A 137 -3.95 3.88 -13.12
CA ASP A 137 -2.68 4.51 -13.43
C ASP A 137 -2.37 5.72 -12.53
N ARG A 138 -3.40 6.38 -12.00
CA ARG A 138 -3.25 7.51 -11.05
C ARG A 138 -2.84 7.04 -9.66
N TYR A 139 -3.42 5.96 -9.16
CA TYR A 139 -3.21 5.50 -7.77
C TYR A 139 -2.07 4.49 -7.63
N ARG A 140 -1.81 3.66 -8.64
CA ARG A 140 -0.73 2.66 -8.61
C ARG A 140 0.63 3.23 -8.17
N PRO A 141 1.11 4.36 -8.74
CA PRO A 141 2.44 4.86 -8.39
C PRO A 141 2.53 5.35 -6.95
N ILE A 142 1.40 5.74 -6.32
CA ILE A 142 1.37 6.20 -4.92
C ILE A 142 1.80 5.06 -4.00
N TYR A 143 1.23 3.87 -4.19
CA TYR A 143 1.61 2.67 -3.44
C TYR A 143 3.04 2.23 -3.77
N GLU A 144 3.37 2.07 -5.05
CA GLU A 144 4.67 1.53 -5.46
C GLU A 144 5.84 2.41 -4.99
N SER A 145 5.70 3.74 -5.11
CA SER A 145 6.73 4.70 -4.66
C SER A 145 6.86 4.77 -3.14
N ALA A 146 5.76 4.54 -2.41
CA ALA A 146 5.81 4.47 -0.96
C ALA A 146 6.49 3.18 -0.48
N VAL A 147 6.13 2.02 -1.06
CA VAL A 147 6.73 0.73 -0.72
C VAL A 147 8.20 0.66 -1.13
N SER A 148 8.60 1.27 -2.25
CA SER A 148 10.00 1.25 -2.70
C SER A 148 10.97 1.90 -1.71
N LYS A 149 10.48 2.75 -0.79
CA LYS A 149 11.30 3.34 0.26
C LYS A 149 11.78 2.33 1.30
N PHE A 150 11.12 1.18 1.40
CA PHE A 150 11.39 0.12 2.38
C PHE A 150 12.03 -1.12 1.75
N LYS A 151 12.50 -1.00 0.49
CA LYS A 151 13.29 -2.04 -0.17
C LYS A 151 14.78 -1.69 0.00
N ALA A 152 15.58 -2.68 0.39
CA ALA A 152 17.04 -2.58 0.49
C ALA A 152 17.71 -2.70 -0.89
#